data_AF-A0A5A8AHB4-F1
#
_entry.id   AF-A0A5A8AHB4-F1
#
_cell.length_a   1.000
_cell.length_b   1.000
_cell.length_c   1.000
_cell.angle_alpha   90.00
_cell.angle_beta   90.00
_cell.angle_gamma   90.00
#
_symmetry.space_group_name_H-M   'P 1'
#
loop_
_entity.id
_entity.type
_entity.pdbx_description
1 polymer ?
#
loop_
_entity_poly.entity_id
_entity_poly.type
_entity_poly.pdbx_seq_one_letter_code
_entity_poly.pdbx_strand_id
1 'polypeptide(L)'
;MKKLLILFILTLFSCKEQSDKQNVRNKNSLIDSSEVSKNNFDKWQGVYSAEFEITRADGDFKVNYNIKVVSKEKVLINEKINDEGNSISEPFIESGSDDKLVIKSKTDNTVEYIISKSGNQYYLMGNTIYMLNPPNDKYVLNKEKID
;
A
#
# COMPACT_ATOMS: atom_id res chain seq x y z
N MET A 1 31.69 -46.42 39.06
CA MET A 1 31.64 -45.35 38.04
C MET A 1 30.40 -44.50 38.25
N LYS A 2 30.53 -43.21 37.97
CA LYS A 2 29.73 -42.09 38.52
C LYS A 2 28.28 -42.10 38.04
N LYS A 3 27.37 -41.78 38.97
CA LYS A 3 25.98 -41.35 38.72
C LYS A 3 25.99 -39.99 37.99
N LEU A 4 25.11 -39.80 37.02
CA LEU A 4 24.69 -38.45 36.63
C LEU A 4 23.18 -38.44 36.37
N LEU A 5 22.47 -37.88 37.35
CA LEU A 5 21.06 -37.54 37.35
C LEU A 5 21.00 -36.09 36.86
N ILE A 6 20.38 -35.82 35.71
CA ILE A 6 20.16 -34.44 35.24
C ILE A 6 18.70 -34.09 35.51
N LEU A 7 18.52 -33.31 36.57
CA LEU A 7 17.28 -32.68 36.99
C LEU A 7 17.20 -31.32 36.28
N PHE A 8 16.28 -31.17 35.33
CA PHE A 8 15.99 -29.86 34.71
C PHE A 8 15.03 -29.09 35.63
N ILE A 9 15.55 -28.11 36.34
CA ILE A 9 14.77 -27.19 37.18
C ILE A 9 14.24 -26.05 36.29
N LEU A 10 12.91 -25.91 36.24
CA LEU A 10 12.23 -24.73 35.71
C LEU A 10 12.51 -23.52 36.60
N THR A 11 13.09 -22.46 36.03
CA THR A 11 13.06 -21.12 36.63
C THR A 11 12.10 -20.25 35.84
N LEU A 12 10.93 -19.98 36.42
CA LEU A 12 10.01 -18.95 35.96
C LEU A 12 10.62 -17.58 36.29
N PHE A 13 11.11 -16.87 35.27
CA PHE A 13 11.46 -15.45 35.40
C PHE A 13 10.17 -14.64 35.51
N SER A 14 9.80 -14.29 36.74
CA SER A 14 8.87 -13.22 37.03
C SER A 14 9.65 -11.90 37.00
N CYS A 15 9.60 -11.18 35.87
CA CYS A 15 10.15 -9.83 35.78
C CYS A 15 9.01 -8.84 36.04
N LYS A 16 9.03 -8.20 37.21
CA LYS A 16 8.13 -7.11 37.58
C LYS A 16 8.49 -5.86 36.78
N GLU A 17 7.48 -5.26 36.16
CA GLU A 17 7.57 -3.97 35.51
C GLU A 17 7.48 -2.88 36.57
N GLN A 18 8.52 -2.07 36.71
CA GLN A 18 8.53 -0.85 37.51
C GLN A 18 9.34 0.17 36.74
N SER A 19 8.65 1.13 36.11
CA SER A 19 9.28 2.31 35.52
C SER A 19 8.72 3.56 36.17
N ASP A 20 9.66 4.33 36.70
CA ASP A 20 9.50 5.46 37.58
C ASP A 20 8.79 6.65 36.95
N LYS A 21 7.96 7.31 37.77
CA LYS A 21 7.48 8.67 37.52
C LYS A 21 8.63 9.65 37.75
N GLN A 22 9.19 10.20 36.68
CA GLN A 22 9.99 11.42 36.76
C GLN A 22 9.25 12.61 36.16
N ASN A 23 8.93 13.55 37.04
CA ASN A 23 8.43 14.89 36.75
C ASN A 23 9.63 15.80 36.49
N VAL A 24 9.82 16.23 35.24
CA VAL A 24 10.75 17.31 34.90
C VAL A 24 9.98 18.39 34.14
N ARG A 25 9.64 19.43 34.89
CA ARG A 25 9.22 20.74 34.38
C ARG A 25 10.47 21.52 34.00
N ASN A 26 10.64 21.90 32.73
CA ASN A 26 11.00 23.28 32.37
C ASN A 26 11.06 23.59 30.85
N LYS A 27 10.37 24.68 30.53
CA LYS A 27 10.67 25.74 29.54
C LYS A 27 10.72 25.40 28.05
N ASN A 28 9.62 25.75 27.40
CA ASN A 28 9.50 26.48 26.13
C ASN A 28 10.74 26.48 25.22
N SER A 29 10.66 25.68 24.17
CA SER A 29 11.02 26.13 22.83
C SER A 29 9.83 25.78 21.94
N LEU A 30 9.12 26.81 21.51
CA LEU A 30 8.23 26.76 20.35
C LEU A 30 9.11 26.44 19.14
N ILE A 31 9.46 25.18 18.95
CA ILE A 31 9.73 24.68 17.60
C ILE A 31 8.37 24.28 17.11
N ASP A 32 7.78 25.24 16.41
CA ASP A 32 6.63 25.05 15.56
C ASP A 32 6.95 23.92 14.58
N SER A 33 6.64 22.68 14.97
CA SER A 33 6.75 21.50 14.11
C SER A 33 5.64 21.47 13.04
N SER A 34 5.04 22.62 12.76
CA SER A 34 3.98 22.83 11.78
C SER A 34 4.50 23.18 10.39
N GLU A 35 5.83 23.28 10.20
CA GLU A 35 6.41 23.76 8.93
C GLU A 35 7.21 22.71 8.13
N VAL A 36 6.90 21.41 8.19
CA VAL A 36 7.22 20.48 7.07
C VAL A 36 6.16 19.36 6.96
N SER A 37 4.91 19.70 6.64
CA SER A 37 4.04 18.75 5.94
C SER A 37 3.41 19.41 4.72
N LYS A 38 4.27 19.97 3.85
CA LYS A 38 3.84 20.25 2.48
C LYS A 38 3.37 18.91 1.87
N ASN A 39 2.07 18.84 1.68
CA ASN A 39 1.24 17.79 1.10
C ASN A 39 2.04 16.88 0.13
N ASN A 40 2.60 15.77 0.63
CA ASN A 40 3.40 14.83 -0.19
C ASN A 40 2.56 14.07 -1.23
N PHE A 41 1.31 14.48 -1.42
CA PHE A 41 0.40 13.93 -2.41
C PHE A 41 0.78 14.33 -3.83
N ASP A 42 1.36 15.52 -4.04
CA ASP A 42 1.63 16.03 -5.39
C ASP A 42 2.54 15.09 -6.20
N LYS A 43 3.44 14.34 -5.53
CA LYS A 43 4.27 13.33 -6.19
C LYS A 43 3.49 12.16 -6.76
N TRP A 44 2.25 11.96 -6.33
CA TRP A 44 1.36 10.90 -6.79
C TRP A 44 0.48 11.34 -7.96
N GLN A 45 0.41 12.64 -8.27
CA GLN A 45 -0.29 13.10 -9.46
C GLN A 45 0.40 12.56 -10.72
N GLY A 46 -0.40 12.12 -11.69
CA GLY A 46 0.09 11.44 -12.87
C GLY A 46 -0.94 10.53 -13.52
N VAL A 47 -0.55 10.00 -14.67
CA VAL A 47 -1.21 8.86 -15.31
C VAL A 47 -0.31 7.64 -15.11
N TYR A 48 -0.89 6.55 -14.64
CA TYR A 48 -0.21 5.29 -14.42
C TYR A 48 -0.81 4.23 -15.33
N SER A 49 0.03 3.53 -16.08
CA SER A 49 -0.40 2.49 -17.02
C SER A 49 0.32 1.18 -16.78
N ALA A 50 -0.43 0.08 -16.85
CA ALA A 50 0.10 -1.28 -16.88
C ALA A 50 -0.55 -2.04 -18.04
N GLU A 51 0.26 -2.81 -18.75
CA GLU A 51 -0.18 -3.75 -19.77
C GLU A 51 0.49 -5.09 -19.48
N PHE A 52 -0.31 -6.15 -19.39
CA PHE A 52 0.19 -7.49 -19.13
C PHE A 52 -0.77 -8.56 -19.66
N GLU A 53 -0.21 -9.74 -19.88
CA GLU A 53 -0.97 -10.92 -20.32
C GLU A 53 -1.13 -11.91 -19.17
N ILE A 54 -2.31 -12.51 -19.07
CA ILE A 54 -2.61 -13.58 -18.13
C ILE A 54 -2.99 -14.81 -18.95
N THR A 55 -2.27 -15.91 -18.75
CA THR A 55 -2.63 -17.21 -19.32
C THR A 55 -3.29 -18.08 -18.26
N ARG A 56 -4.49 -18.56 -18.55
CA ARG A 56 -5.26 -19.50 -17.71
C ARG A 56 -5.73 -20.68 -18.56
N ALA A 57 -6.31 -21.68 -17.89
CA ALA A 57 -6.84 -22.87 -18.57
C ALA A 57 -7.96 -22.54 -19.58
N ASP A 58 -8.69 -21.45 -19.36
CA ASP A 58 -9.78 -20.96 -20.19
C ASP A 58 -9.36 -19.94 -21.26
N GLY A 59 -8.08 -19.55 -21.31
CA GLY A 59 -7.53 -18.74 -22.39
C GLY A 59 -6.46 -17.74 -21.95
N ASP A 60 -6.03 -16.94 -22.94
CA ASP A 60 -5.13 -15.81 -22.74
C ASP A 60 -5.93 -14.50 -22.67
N PHE A 61 -5.59 -13.66 -21.70
CA PHE A 61 -6.25 -12.40 -21.43
C PHE A 61 -5.24 -11.26 -21.49
N LYS A 62 -5.51 -10.26 -22.34
CA LYS A 62 -4.74 -9.02 -22.38
C LYS A 62 -5.40 -8.00 -21.45
N VAL A 63 -4.66 -7.57 -20.44
CA VAL A 63 -5.15 -6.64 -19.44
C VAL A 63 -4.42 -5.32 -19.56
N ASN A 64 -5.19 -4.24 -19.61
CA ASN A 64 -4.70 -2.88 -19.63
C ASN A 64 -5.33 -2.08 -18.49
N TYR A 65 -4.50 -1.47 -17.65
CA TYR A 65 -4.94 -0.50 -16.65
C TYR A 65 -4.47 0.90 -17.04
N ASN A 66 -5.36 1.87 -16.84
CA ASN A 66 -5.04 3.29 -16.87
C ASN A 66 -5.63 3.96 -15.62
N ILE A 67 -4.75 4.45 -14.75
CA ILE A 67 -5.11 5.11 -13.50
C ILE A 67 -4.67 6.57 -13.60
N LYS A 68 -5.61 7.51 -13.57
CA LYS A 68 -5.34 8.94 -13.56
C LYS A 68 -5.58 9.50 -12.16
N VAL A 69 -4.53 10.00 -11.53
CA VAL A 69 -4.57 10.62 -10.20
C VAL A 69 -4.43 12.13 -10.36
N VAL A 70 -5.50 12.88 -10.11
CA VAL A 70 -5.53 14.35 -10.23
C VAL A 70 -5.50 15.00 -8.84
N SER A 71 -6.37 14.55 -7.94
CA SER A 71 -6.41 14.95 -6.53
C SER A 71 -6.80 13.75 -5.66
N LYS A 72 -6.91 13.93 -4.34
CA LYS A 72 -7.38 12.86 -3.44
C LYS A 72 -8.81 12.41 -3.75
N GLU A 73 -9.63 13.35 -4.21
CA GLU A 73 -11.06 13.16 -4.51
C GLU A 73 -11.31 12.89 -6.00
N LYS A 74 -10.31 13.14 -6.86
CA LYS A 74 -10.41 13.00 -8.30
C LYS A 74 -9.39 11.99 -8.81
N VAL A 75 -9.82 10.75 -8.82
CA VAL A 75 -9.11 9.61 -9.40
C VAL A 75 -10.01 9.00 -10.48
N LEU A 76 -9.41 8.46 -11.54
CA LEU A 76 -10.09 7.68 -12.55
C LEU A 76 -9.32 6.38 -12.74
N ILE A 77 -10.03 5.25 -12.80
CA ILE A 77 -9.45 3.94 -13.10
C ILE A 77 -10.26 3.34 -14.24
N ASN A 78 -9.57 3.07 -15.34
CA ASN A 78 -10.10 2.30 -16.46
C ASN A 78 -9.31 1.01 -16.59
N GLU A 79 -10.03 -0.10 -16.64
CA GLU A 79 -9.54 -1.43 -16.92
C GLU A 79 -10.04 -1.83 -18.31
N LYS A 80 -9.22 -2.57 -19.06
CA LYS A 80 -9.67 -3.30 -20.23
C LYS A 80 -9.17 -4.73 -20.16
N ILE A 81 -10.05 -5.68 -20.41
CA ILE A 81 -9.71 -7.10 -20.56
C ILE A 81 -10.16 -7.51 -21.96
N ASN A 82 -9.24 -7.93 -22.82
CA ASN A 82 -9.55 -8.29 -24.22
C ASN A 82 -10.41 -7.23 -24.94
N ASP A 83 -10.02 -5.95 -24.79
CA ASP A 83 -10.70 -4.76 -25.33
C ASP A 83 -12.07 -4.42 -24.71
N GLU A 84 -12.61 -5.24 -23.81
CA GLU A 84 -13.81 -4.92 -23.03
C GLU A 84 -13.46 -3.97 -21.88
N GLY A 85 -14.00 -2.76 -21.94
CA GLY A 85 -13.72 -1.70 -20.98
C GLY A 85 -14.59 -1.76 -19.74
N ASN A 86 -13.96 -1.62 -18.58
CA ASN A 86 -14.60 -1.48 -17.28
C ASN A 86 -14.09 -0.21 -16.59
N SER A 87 -14.99 0.66 -16.15
CA SER A 87 -14.65 1.84 -15.36
C SER A 87 -15.05 1.60 -13.92
N ILE A 88 -14.13 1.88 -13.00
CA ILE A 88 -14.41 1.75 -11.58
C ILE A 88 -15.28 2.92 -11.13
N SER A 89 -16.40 2.60 -10.48
CA SER A 89 -17.33 3.60 -9.95
C SER A 89 -16.77 4.31 -8.72
N GLU A 90 -16.81 5.64 -8.75
CA GLU A 90 -16.45 6.53 -7.64
C GLU A 90 -15.16 6.18 -6.88
N PRO A 91 -14.01 6.03 -7.57
CA PRO A 91 -12.74 5.77 -6.90
C PRO A 91 -12.27 6.99 -6.12
N PHE A 92 -11.69 6.77 -4.94
CA PHE A 92 -11.12 7.82 -4.11
C PHE A 92 -9.83 7.35 -3.42
N ILE A 93 -8.97 8.30 -3.06
CA ILE A 93 -7.77 8.03 -2.28
C ILE A 93 -8.17 7.88 -0.81
N GLU A 94 -8.11 6.63 -0.31
CA GLU A 94 -8.33 6.32 1.10
C GLU A 94 -7.13 6.78 1.94
N SER A 95 -5.91 6.48 1.49
CA SER A 95 -4.68 6.86 2.19
C SER A 95 -3.50 6.99 1.24
N GLY A 96 -2.49 7.75 1.64
CA GLY A 96 -1.24 7.92 0.90
C GLY A 96 -0.07 8.18 1.85
N SER A 97 1.05 7.54 1.55
CA SER A 97 2.35 7.70 2.21
C SER A 97 3.41 8.01 1.17
N ASP A 98 4.68 7.86 1.56
CA ASP A 98 5.78 8.19 0.67
C ASP A 98 6.04 7.18 -0.45
N ASP A 99 5.64 5.96 -0.18
CA ASP A 99 5.91 4.74 -0.91
C ASP A 99 4.63 4.02 -1.33
N LYS A 100 3.45 4.49 -0.91
CA LYS A 100 2.18 3.83 -1.17
C LYS A 100 1.01 4.82 -1.34
N LEU A 101 0.08 4.47 -2.23
CA LEU A 101 -1.21 5.11 -2.41
C LEU A 101 -2.29 4.02 -2.43
N VAL A 102 -3.31 4.15 -1.57
CA VAL A 102 -4.45 3.22 -1.51
C VAL A 102 -5.68 3.89 -2.11
N ILE A 103 -6.29 3.20 -3.07
CA ILE A 103 -7.46 3.65 -3.80
C ILE A 103 -8.58 2.64 -3.57
N LYS A 104 -9.76 3.13 -3.17
CA LYS A 104 -10.96 2.31 -3.00
C LYS A 104 -12.12 2.87 -3.80
N SER A 105 -13.19 2.08 -3.94
CA SER A 105 -14.47 2.57 -4.45
C SER A 105 -15.38 2.98 -3.30
N LYS A 106 -16.18 4.04 -3.49
CA LYS A 106 -17.25 4.41 -2.55
C LYS A 106 -18.46 3.47 -2.62
N THR A 107 -18.61 2.76 -3.74
CA THR A 107 -19.80 1.95 -4.04
C THR A 107 -19.55 0.45 -3.92
N ASP A 108 -18.29 0.01 -3.94
CA ASP A 108 -17.91 -1.40 -3.81
C ASP A 108 -16.75 -1.55 -2.82
N ASN A 109 -17.02 -2.25 -1.70
CA ASN A 109 -16.05 -2.44 -0.62
C ASN A 109 -15.02 -3.54 -0.91
N THR A 110 -15.19 -4.31 -1.99
CA THR A 110 -14.25 -5.34 -2.43
C THR A 110 -13.13 -4.77 -3.30
N VAL A 111 -13.37 -3.58 -3.87
CA VAL A 111 -12.42 -2.89 -4.74
C VAL A 111 -11.30 -2.24 -3.90
N GLU A 112 -10.08 -2.70 -4.14
CA GLU A 112 -8.88 -2.09 -3.60
C GLU A 112 -7.75 -2.15 -4.64
N TYR A 113 -7.26 -0.97 -5.01
CA TYR A 113 -6.04 -0.80 -5.78
C TYR A 113 -4.99 -0.11 -4.92
N ILE A 114 -3.76 -0.55 -5.05
CA ILE A 114 -2.61 0.04 -4.38
C ILE A 114 -1.58 0.36 -5.45
N ILE A 115 -1.16 1.63 -5.50
CA ILE A 115 0.05 2.03 -6.23
C ILE A 115 1.17 2.11 -5.20
N SER A 116 2.17 1.24 -5.31
CA SER A 116 3.38 1.32 -4.49
C SER A 116 4.56 1.85 -5.30
N LYS A 117 5.52 2.45 -4.61
CA LYS A 117 6.78 2.95 -5.18
C LYS A 117 7.94 2.29 -4.47
N SER A 118 8.83 1.66 -5.24
CA SER A 118 10.11 1.14 -4.74
C SER A 118 11.24 1.64 -5.63
N GLY A 119 12.14 2.45 -5.05
CA GLY A 119 13.12 3.21 -5.83
C GLY A 119 12.44 4.11 -6.87
N ASN A 120 12.75 3.89 -8.15
CA ASN A 120 12.18 4.64 -9.27
C ASN A 120 11.04 3.90 -9.98
N GLN A 121 10.62 2.73 -9.47
CA GLN A 121 9.58 1.92 -10.07
C GLN A 121 8.26 2.05 -9.31
N TYR A 122 7.17 1.99 -10.07
CA TYR A 122 5.81 1.97 -9.54
C TYR A 122 5.20 0.60 -9.79
N TYR A 123 4.34 0.14 -8.89
CA TYR A 123 3.67 -1.14 -9.00
C TYR A 123 2.19 -1.01 -8.67
N LEU A 124 1.36 -1.66 -9.47
CA LEU A 124 -0.06 -1.87 -9.23
C LEU A 124 -0.25 -3.18 -8.47
N MET A 125 -0.95 -3.14 -7.33
CA MET A 125 -1.27 -4.29 -6.48
C MET A 125 -2.61 -4.06 -5.77
N GLY A 126 -2.97 -4.93 -4.83
CA GLY A 126 -4.22 -4.85 -4.04
C GLY A 126 -5.15 -6.02 -4.32
N ASN A 127 -6.24 -6.11 -3.57
CA ASN A 127 -7.16 -7.26 -3.67
C ASN A 127 -7.70 -7.45 -5.08
N THR A 128 -8.05 -6.38 -5.80
CA THR A 128 -8.59 -6.48 -7.16
C THR A 128 -7.58 -7.11 -8.12
N ILE A 129 -6.30 -6.76 -7.96
CA ILE A 129 -5.20 -7.29 -8.80
C ILE A 129 -4.89 -8.75 -8.45
N TYR A 130 -4.84 -9.08 -7.17
CA TYR A 130 -4.62 -10.45 -6.74
C TYR A 130 -5.74 -11.38 -7.20
N MET A 131 -7.00 -10.96 -7.09
CA MET A 131 -8.15 -11.75 -7.53
C MET A 131 -8.17 -11.96 -9.05
N LEU A 132 -7.59 -11.04 -9.81
CA LEU A 132 -7.48 -11.15 -11.26
C LEU A 132 -6.51 -12.28 -11.68
N ASN A 133 -5.36 -12.42 -11.02
CA ASN A 133 -4.35 -13.43 -11.41
C ASN A 133 -3.50 -14.00 -10.27
N PRO A 134 -4.05 -14.83 -9.36
CA PRO A 134 -3.24 -15.53 -8.38
C PRO A 134 -2.23 -16.48 -9.06
N PRO A 135 -0.99 -16.61 -8.56
CA PRO A 135 -0.45 -16.01 -7.33
C PRO A 135 0.21 -14.64 -7.54
N ASN A 136 0.15 -14.05 -8.73
CA ASN A 136 0.79 -12.77 -9.02
C ASN A 136 0.03 -11.64 -8.30
N ASP A 137 0.73 -10.93 -7.41
CA ASP A 137 0.13 -9.91 -6.54
C ASP A 137 0.44 -8.48 -7.00
N LYS A 138 1.34 -8.30 -7.98
CA LYS A 138 1.75 -6.98 -8.46
C LYS A 138 2.19 -6.97 -9.91
N TYR A 139 2.02 -5.81 -10.54
CA TYR A 139 2.43 -5.51 -11.90
C TYR A 139 3.16 -4.17 -11.95
N VAL A 140 4.12 -4.02 -12.86
CA VAL A 140 4.85 -2.75 -13.03
C VAL A 140 3.93 -1.71 -13.67
N LEU A 141 3.99 -0.48 -13.16
CA LEU A 141 3.33 0.69 -13.73
C LEU A 141 4.36 1.61 -14.40
N ASN A 142 4.02 2.11 -15.57
CA ASN A 142 4.65 3.27 -16.19
C ASN A 142 3.92 4.53 -15.70
N LYS A 143 4.69 5.53 -15.24
CA LYS A 143 4.13 6.81 -14.77
C LYS A 143 4.44 7.93 -15.76
N GLU A 144 3.42 8.65 -16.17
CA GLU A 144 3.50 9.88 -16.96
C GLU A 144 2.98 11.07 -16.14
N LYS A 145 3.51 12.27 -16.41
CA LYS A 145 3.00 13.50 -15.80
C LYS A 145 1.67 13.88 -16.46
N ILE A 146 0.80 14.55 -15.72
CA ILE A 146 -0.37 15.21 -16.30
C ILE A 146 0.12 16.56 -16.81
N ASP A 147 0.04 16.78 -18.12
CA ASP A 147 0.28 18.09 -18.74
C ASP A 147 -0.78 19.12 -18.34
#